data_AF-A0AA37V4D4-F1
#
_entry.id   AF-A0AA37V4D4-F1
#
_cell.length_a   1.000
_cell.length_b   1.000
_cell.length_c   1.000
_cell.angle_alpha   90.00
_cell.angle_beta   90.00
_cell.angle_gamma   90.00
#
_symmetry.space_group_name_H-M   'P 1'
#
loop_
_entity.id
_entity.type
_entity.pdbx_description
1 polymer ?
#
loop_
_entity_poly.entity_id
_entity_poly.type
_entity_poly.pdbx_seq_one_letter_code
_entity_poly.pdbx_strand_id
1 'polypeptide(L)'
;MADLPNFLRLAPSSRQGLRTEAQLPVPLPYHLRPEDIMRLVEDLHLLLHELNVQLHERGYERLEELLDPAGFSGLLSRAIVDGIHRQSRALDRNEYHNGYPDLVPHGVYPGNSVQHGTKGGLEVKASRYPSGWQTHGPRAGWFCIV
;
A
#
# COMPACT_ATOMS: atom_id res chain seq x y z
N MET A 1 19.32 32.38 -1.07
CA MET A 1 18.05 31.61 -1.03
C MET A 1 18.39 30.30 -0.37
N ALA A 2 17.76 29.96 0.77
CA ALA A 2 17.96 28.66 1.38
C ALA A 2 17.49 27.57 0.41
N ASP A 3 18.27 26.49 0.28
CA ASP A 3 17.89 25.38 -0.57
C ASP A 3 16.64 24.70 0.02
N LEU A 4 15.66 24.40 -0.82
CA LEU A 4 14.43 23.74 -0.37
C LEU A 4 14.76 22.32 0.12
N PRO A 5 14.27 21.90 1.30
CA PRO A 5 14.39 20.53 1.75
C PRO A 5 13.97 19.52 0.68
N ASN A 6 14.70 18.40 0.57
CA ASN A 6 14.46 17.40 -0.47
C ASN A 6 13.04 16.81 -0.44
N PHE A 7 12.41 16.69 0.73
CA PHE A 7 11.04 16.16 0.84
C PHE A 7 9.97 17.09 0.23
N LEU A 8 10.32 18.34 -0.06
CA LEU A 8 9.46 19.29 -0.80
C LEU A 8 9.63 19.18 -2.31
N ARG A 9 10.49 18.28 -2.80
CA ARG A 9 10.65 18.00 -4.22
C ARG A 9 9.92 16.70 -4.54
N LEU A 10 8.85 16.76 -5.32
CA LEU A 10 8.17 15.55 -5.77
C LEU A 10 9.14 14.74 -6.64
N ALA A 11 9.47 13.53 -6.20
CA ALA A 11 10.34 12.65 -6.96
C ALA A 11 9.63 12.20 -8.25
N PRO A 12 10.32 12.22 -9.41
CA PRO A 12 9.75 11.67 -10.63
C PRO A 12 9.57 10.15 -10.47
N SER A 13 8.43 9.61 -10.89
CA SER A 13 8.26 8.17 -11.00
C SER A 13 8.92 7.66 -12.28
N SER A 14 9.56 6.50 -12.20
CA SER A 14 10.05 5.77 -13.37
C SER A 14 9.32 4.45 -13.48
N ARG A 15 8.76 4.19 -14.66
CA ARG A 15 8.15 2.89 -15.00
C ARG A 15 9.16 1.92 -15.61
N GLN A 16 10.44 2.31 -15.66
CA GLN A 16 11.52 1.45 -16.11
C GLN A 16 11.63 0.24 -15.18
N GLY A 17 11.51 -0.96 -15.74
CA GLY A 17 11.52 -2.21 -14.97
C GLY A 17 10.14 -2.70 -14.51
N LEU A 18 9.07 -1.94 -14.75
CA LEU A 18 7.71 -2.44 -14.58
C LEU A 18 7.46 -3.56 -15.59
N ARG A 19 7.18 -4.76 -15.09
CA ARG A 19 6.85 -5.91 -15.93
C ARG A 19 5.38 -5.86 -16.33
N THR A 20 5.09 -6.21 -17.58
CA THR A 20 3.71 -6.45 -18.02
C THR A 20 3.23 -7.81 -17.51
N GLU A 21 1.91 -8.04 -17.51
CA GLU A 21 1.33 -9.34 -17.13
C GLU A 21 1.97 -10.53 -17.87
N ALA A 22 2.26 -10.37 -19.18
CA ALA A 22 2.87 -11.41 -20.00
C ALA A 22 4.32 -11.74 -19.61
N GLN A 23 5.00 -10.85 -18.86
CA GLN A 23 6.37 -11.02 -18.39
C GLN A 23 6.44 -11.59 -16.96
N LEU A 24 5.29 -11.75 -16.29
CA LEU A 24 5.24 -12.32 -14.95
C LEU A 24 5.34 -13.85 -15.01
N PRO A 25 6.04 -14.48 -14.05
CA PRO A 25 6.15 -15.94 -14.00
C PRO A 25 4.82 -16.62 -13.66
N VAL A 26 3.91 -15.89 -13.00
CA VAL A 26 2.54 -16.31 -12.66
C VAL A 26 1.63 -15.08 -12.80
N PRO A 27 0.41 -15.21 -13.34
CA PRO A 27 -0.56 -14.13 -13.37
C PRO A 27 -0.85 -13.60 -11.96
N LEU A 28 -0.99 -12.28 -11.81
CA LEU A 28 -1.43 -11.73 -10.54
C LEU A 28 -2.87 -12.17 -10.22
N PRO A 29 -3.20 -12.40 -8.95
CA PRO A 29 -4.54 -12.82 -8.56
C PRO A 29 -5.53 -11.66 -8.68
N TYR A 30 -6.82 -11.98 -8.62
CA TYR A 30 -7.90 -10.99 -8.46
C TYR A 30 -7.95 -9.90 -9.55
N HIS A 31 -7.47 -10.23 -10.76
CA HIS A 31 -7.38 -9.30 -11.90
C HIS A 31 -6.53 -8.06 -11.62
N LEU A 32 -5.60 -8.16 -10.66
CA LEU A 32 -4.62 -7.10 -10.40
C LEU A 32 -3.64 -7.01 -11.56
N ARG A 33 -3.18 -5.79 -11.84
CA ARG A 33 -2.24 -5.52 -12.92
C ARG A 33 -1.07 -4.70 -12.39
N PRO A 34 0.18 -4.97 -12.83
CA PRO A 34 1.33 -4.20 -12.41
C PRO A 34 1.16 -2.68 -12.58
N GLU A 35 0.50 -2.26 -13.67
CA GLU A 35 0.24 -0.85 -13.98
C GLU A 35 -0.71 -0.19 -12.99
N ASP A 36 -1.70 -0.94 -12.48
CA ASP A 36 -2.63 -0.43 -11.49
C ASP A 36 -1.95 -0.24 -10.14
N ILE A 37 -1.05 -1.16 -9.75
CA ILE A 37 -0.24 -1.02 -8.53
C ILE A 37 0.74 0.16 -8.65
N MET A 38 1.39 0.32 -9.81
CA MET A 38 2.29 1.44 -10.05
C MET A 38 1.59 2.78 -9.86
N ARG A 39 0.35 2.93 -10.38
CA ARG A 39 -0.45 4.16 -10.20
C ARG A 39 -0.74 4.44 -8.73
N LEU A 40 -1.09 3.40 -7.95
CA LEU A 40 -1.33 3.58 -6.51
C LEU A 40 -0.07 4.02 -5.76
N VAL A 41 1.11 3.54 -6.16
CA VAL A 41 2.39 4.00 -5.60
C VAL A 41 2.67 5.44 -6.00
N GLU A 42 2.40 5.84 -7.24
CA GLU A 42 2.51 7.23 -7.70
C GLU A 42 1.57 8.16 -6.91
N ASP A 43 0.31 7.76 -6.72
CA ASP A 43 -0.68 8.49 -5.93
C ASP A 43 -0.25 8.62 -4.46
N LEU A 44 0.37 7.58 -3.89
CA LEU A 44 0.90 7.60 -2.53
C LEU A 44 2.05 8.61 -2.38
N HIS A 45 2.96 8.67 -3.35
CA HIS A 45 4.04 9.66 -3.35
C HIS A 45 3.50 11.08 -3.47
N LEU A 46 2.48 11.29 -4.30
CA LEU A 46 1.82 12.59 -4.43
C LEU A 46 1.14 12.99 -3.12
N LEU A 47 0.39 12.09 -2.49
CA LEU A 47 -0.24 12.33 -1.18
C LEU A 47 0.79 12.75 -0.12
N LEU A 48 1.89 12.01 0.00
CA LEU A 48 2.95 12.33 0.96
C LEU A 48 3.57 13.69 0.68
N HIS A 49 3.83 14.00 -0.60
CA HIS A 49 4.37 15.28 -1.01
C HIS A 49 3.43 16.43 -0.64
N GLU A 50 2.15 16.34 -0.97
CA GLU A 50 1.14 17.37 -0.69
C GLU A 50 0.98 17.62 0.82
N LEU A 51 0.91 16.54 1.62
CA LEU A 51 0.85 16.65 3.07
C LEU A 51 2.10 17.30 3.65
N ASN A 52 3.28 16.92 3.16
CA ASN A 52 4.54 17.47 3.64
C ASN A 52 4.74 18.94 3.26
N VAL A 53 4.25 19.38 2.09
CA VAL A 53 4.20 20.80 1.73
C VAL A 53 3.33 21.56 2.72
N GLN A 54 2.11 21.08 2.99
CA GLN A 54 1.18 21.73 3.91
C GLN A 54 1.69 21.78 5.37
N LEU A 55 2.34 20.71 5.82
CA LEU A 55 2.97 20.66 7.15
C LEU A 55 4.11 21.67 7.26
N HIS A 56 4.99 21.69 6.25
CA HIS A 56 6.13 22.60 6.22
C HIS A 56 5.72 24.07 6.17
N GLU A 57 4.73 24.42 5.34
CA GLU A 57 4.18 25.79 5.25
C GLU A 57 3.67 26.31 6.61
N ARG A 58 3.29 25.41 7.52
CA ARG A 58 2.78 25.72 8.86
C ARG A 58 3.85 25.55 9.96
N GLY A 59 5.09 25.24 9.61
CA GLY A 59 6.19 25.07 10.56
C GLY A 59 6.19 23.74 11.31
N TYR A 60 5.49 22.72 10.81
CA TYR A 60 5.58 21.36 11.33
C TYR A 60 6.68 20.55 10.63
N GLU A 61 7.15 19.50 11.31
CA GLU A 61 7.97 18.45 10.69
C GLU A 61 7.16 17.69 9.63
N ARG A 62 7.87 16.99 8.73
CA ARG A 62 7.25 16.11 7.73
C ARG A 62 6.51 14.94 8.41
N LEU A 63 5.51 14.38 7.72
CA LEU A 63 4.64 13.33 8.23
C LEU A 63 5.42 12.11 8.75
N GLU A 64 6.53 11.76 8.10
CA GLU A 64 7.39 10.64 8.45
C GLU A 64 8.12 10.80 9.79
N GLU A 65 8.30 12.04 10.26
CA GLU A 65 8.90 12.35 11.57
C GLU A 65 7.83 12.50 12.65
N LEU A 66 6.59 12.84 12.27
CA LEU A 66 5.46 12.95 13.19
C LEU A 66 4.91 11.58 13.64
N LEU A 67 5.11 10.54 12.83
CA LEU A 67 4.62 9.19 13.08
C LEU A 67 5.74 8.26 13.52
N ASP A 68 5.44 7.34 14.44
CA ASP A 68 6.34 6.22 14.70
C ASP A 68 6.46 5.32 13.45
N PRO A 69 7.53 4.50 13.33
CA PRO A 69 7.74 3.68 12.14
C PRO A 69 6.58 2.73 11.79
N ALA A 70 5.86 2.20 12.79
CA ALA A 70 4.72 1.30 12.56
C ALA A 70 3.46 2.08 12.17
N GLY A 71 3.24 3.26 12.77
CA GLY A 71 2.18 4.18 12.38
C GLY A 71 2.33 4.63 10.92
N PHE A 72 3.56 4.99 10.50
CA PHE A 72 3.82 5.39 9.13
C PHE A 72 3.61 4.24 8.13
N SER A 73 4.20 3.06 8.37
CA SER A 73 3.99 1.90 7.48
C SER A 73 2.54 1.43 7.44
N GLY A 74 1.82 1.52 8.56
CA GLY A 74 0.38 1.28 8.63
C GLY A 74 -0.42 2.22 7.74
N LEU A 75 -0.11 3.53 7.77
CA LEU A 75 -0.73 4.53 6.89
C LEU A 75 -0.51 4.20 5.41
N LEU A 76 0.73 3.90 5.01
CA LEU A 76 1.06 3.55 3.63
C LEU A 76 0.32 2.29 3.18
N SER A 77 0.36 1.23 4.00
CA SER A 77 -0.33 -0.04 3.71
C SER A 77 -1.83 0.20 3.54
N ARG A 78 -2.42 1.01 4.43
CA ARG A 78 -3.84 1.34 4.37
C ARG A 78 -4.23 2.12 3.12
N ALA A 79 -3.43 3.11 2.72
CA ALA A 79 -3.67 3.88 1.50
C ALA A 79 -3.68 2.98 0.25
N ILE A 80 -2.76 2.02 0.17
CA ILE A 80 -2.72 1.03 -0.91
C ILE A 80 -3.92 0.07 -0.84
N VAL A 81 -4.28 -0.44 0.34
CA VAL A 81 -5.48 -1.29 0.54
C VAL A 81 -6.74 -0.58 0.04
N ASP A 82 -6.97 0.65 0.48
CA ASP A 82 -8.14 1.42 0.08
C ASP A 82 -8.08 1.76 -1.43
N GLY A 83 -6.89 1.99 -1.98
CA GLY A 83 -6.67 2.17 -3.42
C GLY A 83 -7.05 0.95 -4.25
N ILE A 84 -6.57 -0.23 -3.87
CA ILE A 84 -6.91 -1.50 -4.52
C ILE A 84 -8.41 -1.76 -4.42
N HIS A 85 -9.00 -1.60 -3.23
CA HIS A 85 -10.43 -1.81 -3.04
C HIS A 85 -11.29 -0.93 -3.97
N ARG A 86 -10.98 0.37 -4.09
CA ARG A 86 -11.75 1.31 -4.93
C ARG A 86 -11.82 0.90 -6.41
N GLN A 87 -10.76 0.30 -6.94
CA GLN A 87 -10.69 -0.08 -8.35
C GLN A 87 -10.97 -1.57 -8.60
N SER A 88 -10.98 -2.39 -7.55
CA SER A 88 -11.17 -3.83 -7.66
C SER A 88 -12.64 -4.21 -7.78
N ARG A 89 -12.91 -5.22 -8.62
CA ARG A 89 -14.21 -5.90 -8.68
C ARG A 89 -14.19 -7.25 -7.96
N ALA A 90 -13.02 -7.70 -7.52
CA ALA A 90 -12.80 -9.03 -6.97
C ALA A 90 -12.40 -9.01 -5.48
N LEU A 91 -12.02 -7.84 -4.96
CA LEU A 91 -11.54 -7.67 -3.59
C LEU A 91 -12.29 -6.55 -2.88
N ASP A 92 -12.72 -6.84 -1.66
CA ASP A 92 -13.23 -5.88 -0.71
C ASP A 92 -12.25 -5.69 0.45
N ARG A 93 -12.30 -4.52 1.07
CA ARG A 93 -11.59 -4.29 2.33
C ARG A 93 -12.11 -5.25 3.40
N ASN A 94 -11.21 -5.79 4.20
CA ASN A 94 -11.60 -6.53 5.40
C ASN A 94 -12.12 -5.57 6.47
N GLU A 95 -13.40 -5.67 6.79
CA GLU A 95 -14.05 -4.80 7.78
C GLU A 95 -13.81 -5.29 9.22
N TYR A 96 -13.13 -6.42 9.42
CA TYR A 96 -12.68 -6.83 10.75
C TYR A 96 -11.48 -6.00 11.19
N HIS A 97 -11.58 -5.33 12.35
CA HIS A 97 -10.45 -4.60 12.93
C HIS A 97 -9.28 -5.54 13.22
N ASN A 98 -8.12 -5.27 12.62
CA ASN A 98 -6.95 -6.16 12.63
C ASN A 98 -7.25 -7.56 12.04
N GLY A 99 -8.14 -7.63 11.07
CA GLY A 99 -8.40 -8.83 10.29
C GLY A 99 -7.25 -9.16 9.36
N TYR A 100 -7.22 -10.42 8.93
CA TYR A 100 -6.32 -10.89 7.88
C TYR A 100 -7.11 -11.71 6.86
N PRO A 101 -6.80 -11.60 5.55
CA PRO A 101 -5.93 -10.59 4.96
C PRO A 101 -6.57 -9.20 4.97
N ASP A 102 -5.80 -8.14 4.67
CA ASP A 102 -6.29 -6.76 4.57
C ASP A 102 -7.43 -6.60 3.53
N LEU A 103 -7.35 -7.34 2.42
CA LEU A 103 -8.36 -7.40 1.37
C LEU A 103 -8.87 -8.83 1.22
N VAL A 104 -10.18 -9.01 1.26
CA VAL A 104 -10.84 -10.31 1.13
C VAL A 104 -11.54 -10.46 -0.23
N PRO A 105 -11.68 -11.67 -0.77
CA PRO A 105 -12.42 -11.86 -2.01
C PRO A 105 -13.90 -11.47 -1.86
N HIS A 106 -14.43 -10.76 -2.87
CA HIS A 106 -15.78 -10.23 -2.86
C HIS A 106 -16.82 -11.34 -2.63
N GLY A 107 -17.73 -11.13 -1.66
CA GLY A 107 -18.82 -12.05 -1.35
C GLY A 107 -18.41 -13.38 -0.70
N VAL A 108 -17.14 -13.58 -0.33
CA VAL A 108 -16.66 -14.84 0.26
C VAL A 108 -16.86 -14.91 1.78
N TYR A 109 -16.75 -13.77 2.47
CA TYR A 109 -16.98 -13.68 3.92
C TYR A 109 -18.20 -12.81 4.22
N PRO A 110 -19.04 -13.18 5.20
CA PRO A 110 -20.16 -12.36 5.62
C PRO A 110 -19.72 -10.95 6.00
N GLY A 111 -20.31 -9.94 5.36
CA GLY A 111 -19.99 -8.53 5.59
C GLY A 111 -18.54 -8.15 5.30
N ASN A 112 -17.85 -8.93 4.46
CA ASN A 112 -16.42 -8.74 4.17
C ASN A 112 -15.56 -8.66 5.44
N SER A 113 -15.94 -9.38 6.50
CA SER A 113 -15.31 -9.28 7.81
C SER A 113 -14.82 -10.66 8.27
N VAL A 114 -13.51 -10.78 8.49
CA VAL A 114 -12.92 -12.01 9.04
C VAL A 114 -11.64 -11.71 9.81
N GLN A 115 -11.52 -12.26 11.02
CA GLN A 115 -10.30 -12.12 11.83
C GLN A 115 -9.13 -12.90 11.22
N HIS A 116 -9.37 -14.14 10.80
CA HIS A 116 -8.38 -15.07 10.27
C HIS A 116 -8.89 -15.75 8.99
N GLY A 117 -8.83 -15.03 7.88
CA GLY A 117 -9.24 -15.50 6.57
C GLY A 117 -8.30 -16.58 6.01
N THR A 118 -8.90 -17.63 5.44
CA THR A 118 -8.21 -18.78 4.83
C THR A 118 -8.65 -19.07 3.39
N LYS A 119 -9.69 -18.39 2.91
CA LYS A 119 -10.28 -18.54 1.56
C LYS A 119 -9.67 -17.58 0.54
N GLY A 120 -8.38 -17.25 0.70
CA GLY A 120 -7.67 -16.27 -0.13
C GLY A 120 -7.81 -14.82 0.33
N GLY A 121 -7.39 -13.90 -0.53
CA GLY A 121 -7.31 -12.46 -0.33
C GLY A 121 -5.89 -11.94 -0.56
N LEU A 122 -5.68 -10.65 -0.29
CA LEU A 122 -4.41 -9.97 -0.48
C LEU A 122 -4.03 -9.22 0.81
N GLU A 123 -2.86 -9.53 1.34
CA GLU A 123 -2.25 -8.78 2.44
C GLU A 123 -1.34 -7.70 1.88
N VAL A 124 -1.41 -6.49 2.42
CA VAL A 124 -0.54 -5.38 2.02
C VAL A 124 0.43 -5.04 3.15
N LYS A 125 1.70 -4.85 2.81
CA LYS A 125 2.74 -4.47 3.76
C LYS A 125 3.66 -3.43 3.16
N ALA A 126 3.66 -2.24 3.75
CA ALA A 126 4.70 -1.27 3.51
C ALA A 126 5.94 -1.60 4.35
N SER A 127 7.11 -1.68 3.72
CA SER A 127 8.38 -1.92 4.43
C SER A 127 9.35 -0.77 4.23
N ARG A 128 9.98 -0.35 5.35
CA ARG A 128 11.12 0.57 5.34
C ARG A 128 12.46 -0.15 5.34
N TYR A 129 12.46 -1.47 5.52
CA TYR A 129 13.67 -2.27 5.66
C TYR A 129 14.15 -2.77 4.30
N PRO A 130 15.38 -2.43 3.87
CA PRO A 130 15.92 -2.87 2.59
C PRO A 130 16.07 -4.40 2.48
N SER A 131 16.25 -5.07 3.62
CA SER A 131 16.55 -6.50 3.70
C SER A 131 15.32 -7.39 3.84
N GLY A 132 14.11 -6.84 3.98
CA GLY A 132 12.90 -7.66 4.11
C GLY A 132 11.67 -6.90 4.58
N TRP A 133 10.63 -7.68 4.85
CA TRP A 133 9.34 -7.23 5.35
C TRP A 133 8.91 -8.18 6.47
N GLN A 134 8.01 -7.74 7.34
CA GLN A 134 7.59 -8.52 8.51
C GLN A 134 6.10 -8.84 8.45
N THR A 135 5.75 -10.04 8.92
CA THR A 135 4.37 -10.48 9.14
C THR A 135 4.17 -10.90 10.58
N HIS A 136 2.92 -10.88 11.03
CA HIS A 136 2.50 -11.49 12.30
C HIS A 136 2.40 -13.03 12.19
N GLY A 137 3.44 -13.67 11.66
CA GLY A 137 3.58 -15.12 11.53
C GLY A 137 3.50 -15.64 10.09
N PRO A 138 3.88 -16.90 9.86
CA PRO A 138 3.79 -17.54 8.54
C PRO A 138 2.33 -17.73 8.17
N ARG A 139 1.91 -17.12 7.07
CA ARG A 139 0.56 -17.29 6.52
C ARG A 139 0.65 -17.53 5.02
N ALA A 140 -0.10 -18.52 4.55
CA ALA A 140 -0.27 -18.74 3.12
C ALA A 140 -1.21 -17.64 2.57
N GLY A 141 -0.82 -16.99 1.49
CA GLY A 141 -1.60 -15.90 0.90
C GLY A 141 -0.81 -15.12 -0.14
N TRP A 142 -1.50 -14.21 -0.81
CA TRP A 142 -0.89 -13.21 -1.67
C TRP A 142 -0.47 -12.01 -0.84
N PHE A 143 0.72 -11.50 -1.12
CA PHE A 143 1.27 -10.32 -0.46
C PHE A 143 1.61 -9.26 -1.50
N CYS A 144 1.19 -8.03 -1.25
CA CYS A 144 1.66 -6.84 -1.94
C CYS A 144 2.62 -6.10 -0.99
N ILE A 145 3.91 -6.11 -1.35
CA ILE A 145 4.94 -5.41 -0.59
C ILE A 145 5.23 -4.10 -1.29
N VAL A 146 5.14 -3.00 -0.55
CA VAL A 146 5.38 -1.63 -1.02
C VAL A 146 6.46 -0.93 -0.21
#